data_AF-A0A2T6J5I7-F1
#
_entry.id   AF-A0A2T6J5I7-F1
#
_cell.length_a   1.000
_cell.length_b   1.000
_cell.length_c   1.000
_cell.angle_alpha   90.00
_cell.angle_beta   90.00
_cell.angle_gamma   90.00
#
_symmetry.space_group_name_H-M   'P 1'
#
loop_
_entity.id
_entity.type
_entity.pdbx_description
1 polymer ?
#
loop_
_entity_poly.entity_id
_entity_poly.type
_entity_poly.pdbx_seq_one_letter_code
_entity_poly.pdbx_strand_id
1 'polypeptide(L)'
;YIFHYMVVRGITFLTMADDAAGFALPFAFLEDFAKSFLAMYGATVHTAIALAMQNSYGPRLKDLMDSFNENHQAEAMGRLRMQIDGIHNVLIDNIDKILQRGERIDILVDQSERLNQESVQFRRQARRLKNAVWWRSVRVGLMFLLLVATLGTIIGMISCGGVTFPSCRNS
;
A
#
# COMPACT_ATOMS: atom_id res chain seq x y z
N TYR A 1 -26.98 11.81 8.33
CA TYR A 1 -25.99 11.30 7.36
C TYR A 1 -26.71 10.67 6.20
N ILE A 2 -26.26 10.96 4.98
CA ILE A 2 -26.80 10.44 3.73
C ILE A 2 -25.72 9.60 3.04
N PHE A 3 -26.13 8.48 2.45
CA PHE A 3 -25.24 7.62 1.69
C PHE A 3 -25.37 7.94 0.21
N HIS A 4 -24.23 8.22 -0.41
CA HIS A 4 -24.14 8.48 -1.83
C HIS A 4 -23.36 7.34 -2.45
N TYR A 5 -23.89 6.76 -3.53
CA TYR A 5 -23.14 5.79 -4.30
C TYR A 5 -23.36 5.94 -5.80
N MET A 6 -22.40 5.41 -6.54
CA MET A 6 -22.50 5.26 -7.99
C MET A 6 -21.85 3.96 -8.41
N VAL A 7 -22.38 3.39 -9.48
CA VAL A 7 -21.87 2.15 -10.07
C VAL A 7 -21.23 2.47 -11.40
N VAL A 8 -19.92 2.23 -11.52
CA VAL A 8 -19.16 2.45 -12.75
C VAL A 8 -18.46 1.17 -13.13
N ARG A 9 -18.75 0.65 -14.33
CA ARG A 9 -18.19 -0.62 -14.85
C ARG A 9 -18.39 -1.80 -13.90
N GLY A 10 -19.49 -1.86 -13.15
CA GLY A 10 -19.75 -2.93 -12.18
C GLY A 10 -18.98 -2.80 -10.86
N ILE A 11 -18.32 -1.67 -10.61
CA ILE A 11 -17.68 -1.32 -9.34
C ILE A 11 -18.52 -0.25 -8.64
N THR A 12 -18.87 -0.50 -7.38
CA THR A 12 -19.63 0.44 -6.55
C THR A 12 -18.68 1.35 -5.79
N PHE A 13 -18.84 2.66 -5.98
CA PHE A 13 -18.17 3.70 -5.21
C PHE A 13 -19.20 4.28 -4.25
N LEU A 14 -18.88 4.33 -2.96
CA LEU A 14 -19.79 4.76 -1.89
C LEU A 14 -19.09 5.73 -0.94
N THR A 15 -19.83 6.75 -0.50
CA THR A 15 -19.40 7.69 0.54
C THR A 15 -20.58 8.07 1.43
N MET A 16 -20.28 8.52 2.65
CA MET A 16 -21.26 9.02 3.60
C MET A 16 -20.95 10.49 3.91
N ALA A 17 -21.96 11.34 3.86
CA ALA A 17 -21.81 12.76 4.15
C ALA A 17 -22.93 13.25 5.09
N ASP A 18 -22.68 14.37 5.76
CA ASP A 18 -23.72 15.11 6.46
C ASP A 18 -24.75 15.67 5.46
N ASP A 19 -26.00 15.81 5.89
CA ASP A 19 -27.06 16.39 5.05
C ASP A 19 -26.69 17.82 4.59
N ALA A 20 -25.96 18.55 5.44
CA ALA A 20 -25.43 19.88 5.15
C ALA A 20 -24.41 19.91 3.98
N ALA A 21 -23.78 18.78 3.61
CA ALA A 21 -22.89 18.71 2.47
C ALA A 21 -23.64 18.83 1.12
N GLY A 22 -24.96 18.62 1.14
CA GLY A 22 -25.79 18.58 -0.05
C GLY A 22 -25.41 17.45 -1.00
N PHE A 23 -25.96 17.49 -2.21
CA PHE A 23 -25.75 16.41 -3.19
C PHE A 23 -24.46 16.57 -4.02
N ALA A 24 -24.04 17.80 -4.32
CA ALA A 24 -22.96 17.99 -5.29
C ALA A 24 -21.58 17.64 -4.75
N LEU A 25 -21.30 17.93 -3.47
CA LEU A 25 -19.99 17.70 -2.88
C LEU A 25 -19.66 16.19 -2.79
N PRO A 26 -20.54 15.33 -2.22
CA PRO A 26 -20.29 13.89 -2.19
C PRO A 26 -20.22 13.26 -3.58
N PHE A 27 -21.01 13.77 -4.53
CA PHE A 27 -20.97 13.26 -5.90
C PHE A 27 -19.68 13.61 -6.63
N ALA A 28 -19.24 14.88 -6.57
CA ALA A 28 -17.98 15.30 -7.18
C ALA A 28 -16.79 14.52 -6.59
N PHE A 29 -16.82 14.24 -5.28
CA PHE A 29 -15.85 13.36 -4.64
C PHE A 29 -15.88 11.94 -5.23
N LEU A 30 -17.06 11.34 -5.37
CA LEU A 30 -17.20 9.99 -5.92
C LEU A 30 -16.70 9.92 -7.37
N GLU A 31 -16.98 10.93 -8.19
CA GLU A 31 -16.51 11.00 -9.58
C GLU A 31 -14.98 11.01 -9.66
N ASP A 32 -14.33 11.93 -8.93
CA ASP A 32 -12.86 12.02 -8.92
C ASP A 32 -12.23 10.74 -8.34
N PHE A 33 -12.86 10.15 -7.33
CA PHE A 33 -12.45 8.86 -6.79
C PHE A 33 -12.53 7.76 -7.85
N ALA A 34 -13.67 7.58 -8.53
CA ALA A 34 -13.79 6.50 -9.50
C ALA A 34 -12.87 6.69 -10.71
N LYS A 35 -12.73 7.93 -11.19
CA LYS A 35 -11.83 8.23 -12.30
C LYS A 35 -10.39 7.87 -11.97
N SER A 36 -9.89 8.31 -10.82
CA SER A 36 -8.52 8.04 -10.39
C SER A 36 -8.30 6.56 -10.03
N PHE A 37 -9.28 5.90 -9.41
CA PHE A 37 -9.21 4.49 -9.06
C PHE A 37 -9.24 3.58 -10.30
N LEU A 38 -10.17 3.82 -11.23
CA LEU A 38 -10.29 3.01 -12.46
C LEU A 38 -9.13 3.26 -13.42
N ALA A 39 -8.53 4.45 -13.43
CA ALA A 39 -7.30 4.69 -14.18
C ALA A 39 -6.14 3.82 -13.68
N MET A 40 -6.09 3.52 -12.39
CA MET A 40 -5.01 2.73 -11.79
C MET A 40 -5.31 1.22 -11.77
N TYR A 41 -6.55 0.83 -11.47
CA TYR A 41 -6.93 -0.56 -11.19
C TYR A 41 -8.04 -1.11 -12.10
N GLY A 42 -8.50 -0.35 -13.11
CA GLY A 42 -9.65 -0.75 -13.93
C GLY A 42 -9.51 -2.09 -14.66
N ALA A 43 -8.28 -2.57 -14.88
CA ALA A 43 -8.02 -3.90 -15.47
C ALA A 43 -7.96 -5.03 -14.43
N THR A 44 -7.59 -4.72 -13.18
CA THR A 44 -7.32 -5.72 -12.13
C THR A 44 -8.41 -5.81 -11.07
N VAL A 45 -9.29 -4.82 -11.00
CA VAL A 45 -10.31 -4.70 -9.95
C VAL A 45 -11.30 -5.86 -9.92
N HIS A 46 -11.68 -6.40 -11.08
CA HIS A 46 -12.68 -7.46 -11.18
C HIS A 46 -12.20 -8.82 -10.66
N THR A 47 -10.90 -9.04 -10.57
CA THR A 47 -10.29 -10.28 -10.05
C THR A 47 -9.58 -10.06 -8.72
N ALA A 48 -9.68 -8.86 -8.15
CA ALA A 48 -8.98 -8.52 -6.93
C ALA A 48 -9.64 -9.19 -5.73
N ILE A 49 -8.81 -9.70 -4.81
CA ILE A 49 -9.29 -10.14 -3.50
C ILE A 49 -9.70 -8.92 -2.66
N ALA A 50 -10.55 -9.13 -1.66
CA ALA A 50 -10.99 -8.06 -0.77
C ALA A 50 -9.81 -7.32 -0.13
N LEU A 51 -9.88 -5.99 -0.08
CA LEU A 51 -8.86 -5.09 0.48
C LEU A 51 -7.49 -5.09 -0.24
N ALA A 52 -7.35 -5.74 -1.39
CA ALA A 52 -6.06 -5.82 -2.11
C ALA A 52 -5.44 -4.44 -2.40
N MET A 53 -6.26 -3.43 -2.68
CA MET A 53 -5.81 -2.07 -3.00
C MET A 53 -5.75 -1.13 -1.80
N GLN A 54 -6.16 -1.57 -0.60
CA GLN A 54 -6.29 -0.68 0.56
C GLN A 54 -4.97 -0.02 0.94
N ASN A 55 -3.87 -0.79 0.93
CA ASN A 55 -2.55 -0.28 1.32
C ASN A 55 -1.93 0.65 0.28
N SER A 56 -2.22 0.43 -1.01
CA SER A 56 -1.65 1.20 -2.11
C SER A 56 -2.47 2.44 -2.46
N TYR A 57 -3.80 2.35 -2.33
CA TYR A 57 -4.72 3.41 -2.69
C TYR A 57 -5.26 4.19 -1.47
N GLY A 58 -5.28 3.59 -0.29
CA GLY A 58 -5.79 4.20 0.93
C GLY A 58 -5.22 5.60 1.23
N PRO A 59 -3.91 5.85 1.13
CA PRO A 59 -3.34 7.18 1.31
C PRO A 59 -3.92 8.21 0.32
N ARG A 60 -4.02 7.85 -0.97
CA ARG A 60 -4.61 8.75 -1.99
C ARG A 60 -6.08 9.01 -1.75
N LEU A 61 -6.84 8.00 -1.31
CA LEU A 61 -8.25 8.17 -0.96
C LEU A 61 -8.42 9.11 0.24
N LYS A 62 -7.53 9.02 1.24
CA LYS A 62 -7.50 9.94 2.38
C LYS A 62 -7.18 11.37 1.92
N ASP A 63 -6.12 11.55 1.14
CA ASP A 63 -5.74 12.88 0.63
C ASP A 63 -6.88 13.52 -0.19
N LEU A 64 -7.58 12.72 -1.00
CA LEU A 64 -8.75 13.17 -1.75
C LEU A 64 -9.90 13.58 -0.83
N MET A 65 -10.21 12.79 0.20
CA MET A 65 -11.25 13.11 1.17
C MET A 65 -10.94 14.39 1.95
N ASP A 66 -9.70 14.53 2.42
CA ASP A 66 -9.24 15.71 3.16
C ASP A 66 -9.33 16.96 2.25
N SER A 67 -8.91 16.85 0.98
CA SER A 67 -9.03 17.94 0.00
C SER A 67 -10.47 18.40 -0.24
N PHE A 68 -11.46 17.48 -0.24
CA PHE A 68 -12.87 17.82 -0.43
C PHE A 68 -13.52 18.39 0.84
N ASN A 69 -13.01 18.03 2.01
CA ASN A 69 -13.49 18.55 3.29
C ASN A 69 -12.92 19.94 3.61
N GLU A 70 -11.66 20.21 3.24
CA GLU A 70 -10.99 21.48 3.56
C GLU A 70 -11.39 22.62 2.62
N ASN A 71 -11.70 22.31 1.35
CA ASN A 71 -11.82 23.34 0.33
C ASN A 71 -12.73 22.84 -0.81
N HIS A 72 -13.58 23.71 -1.38
CA HIS A 72 -14.34 23.53 -2.65
C HIS A 72 -15.82 23.08 -2.63
N GLN A 73 -16.64 23.48 -1.64
CA GLN A 73 -18.10 23.46 -1.83
C GLN A 73 -18.54 24.27 -3.08
N ALA A 74 -17.83 25.35 -3.42
CA ALA A 74 -18.18 26.22 -4.55
C ALA A 74 -17.86 25.61 -5.93
N GLU A 75 -16.72 24.92 -6.10
CA GLU A 75 -16.36 24.33 -7.39
C GLU A 75 -17.11 23.03 -7.69
N ALA A 76 -17.43 22.24 -6.66
CA ALA A 76 -18.23 21.04 -6.80
C ALA A 76 -19.64 21.37 -7.37
N MET A 77 -20.25 22.46 -6.89
CA MET A 77 -21.53 22.95 -7.38
C MET A 77 -21.47 23.42 -8.84
N GLY A 78 -20.37 24.06 -9.25
CA GLY A 78 -20.17 24.52 -10.63
C GLY A 78 -20.02 23.36 -11.64
N ARG A 79 -19.33 22.29 -11.25
CA ARG A 79 -19.11 21.11 -12.10
C ARG A 79 -20.35 20.24 -12.20
N LEU A 80 -21.08 20.04 -11.10
CA LEU A 80 -22.32 19.24 -11.09
C LEU A 80 -23.37 19.80 -12.06
N ARG A 81 -23.53 21.14 -12.10
CA ARG A 81 -24.48 21.81 -12.99
C ARG A 81 -24.22 21.56 -14.47
N MET A 82 -22.98 21.24 -14.88
CA MET A 82 -22.62 20.90 -16.26
C MET A 82 -22.76 19.42 -16.59
N GLN A 83 -22.73 18.53 -15.59
CA GLN A 83 -22.72 17.07 -15.79
C GLN A 83 -24.07 16.38 -15.65
N ILE A 84 -25.10 17.06 -15.14
CA ILE A 84 -26.46 16.49 -15.03
C ILE A 84 -27.04 16.09 -16.40
N ASP A 85 -26.51 16.62 -17.51
CA ASP A 85 -26.91 16.22 -18.88
C ASP A 85 -26.28 14.88 -19.36
N GLY A 86 -25.29 14.35 -18.65
CA GLY A 86 -24.63 13.08 -18.97
C GLY A 86 -24.97 12.01 -17.94
N ILE A 87 -25.98 11.19 -18.23
CA ILE A 87 -26.52 10.15 -17.33
C ILE A 87 -25.41 9.24 -16.77
N HIS A 88 -25.02 9.49 -15.52
CA HIS A 88 -24.46 8.50 -14.63
C HIS A 88 -25.60 7.97 -13.75
N ASN A 89 -25.68 6.65 -13.53
CA ASN A 89 -26.66 6.05 -12.62
C ASN A 89 -26.24 6.34 -11.16
N VAL A 90 -26.51 7.56 -10.71
CA VAL A 90 -26.26 8.01 -9.34
C VAL A 90 -27.47 7.68 -8.51
N LEU A 91 -27.25 6.98 -7.40
CA LEU A 91 -28.31 6.59 -6.48
C LEU A 91 -27.99 7.22 -5.12
N ILE A 92 -28.96 7.97 -4.61
CA ILE A 92 -28.90 8.61 -3.29
C ILE A 92 -29.89 7.85 -2.42
N ASP A 93 -29.40 7.14 -1.42
CA ASP A 93 -30.25 6.36 -0.53
C ASP A 93 -29.99 6.73 0.92
N ASN A 94 -31.06 6.86 1.70
CA ASN A 94 -30.97 6.95 3.15
C ASN A 94 -30.93 5.52 3.71
N ILE A 95 -30.00 5.23 4.62
CA ILE A 95 -29.84 3.88 5.21
C ILE A 95 -31.16 3.33 5.76
N ASP A 96 -32.02 4.20 6.31
CA ASP A 96 -33.34 3.82 6.84
C ASP A 96 -34.24 3.15 5.79
N LYS A 97 -34.11 3.52 4.51
CA LYS A 97 -34.86 2.91 3.41
C LYS A 97 -34.25 1.60 2.91
N ILE A 98 -32.93 1.43 3.04
CA ILE A 98 -32.22 0.19 2.67
C ILE A 98 -32.48 -0.92 3.70
N LEU A 99 -32.52 -0.58 4.99
CA LEU A 99 -32.82 -1.54 6.07
C LEU A 99 -34.26 -2.07 6.03
N GLN A 100 -35.22 -1.29 5.51
CA GLN A 100 -36.63 -1.69 5.39
C GLN A 100 -36.91 -2.72 4.28
N ARG A 101 -36.01 -2.90 3.32
CA ARG A 101 -36.16 -3.90 2.24
C ARG A 101 -35.60 -5.29 2.56
N GLY A 102 -35.05 -5.49 3.76
CA GLY A 102 -34.82 -6.83 4.32
C GLY A 102 -33.82 -7.67 3.52
N GLU A 103 -32.52 -7.39 3.64
CA GLU A 103 -31.48 -8.31 3.20
C GLU A 103 -30.44 -8.43 4.32
N ARG A 104 -30.18 -9.66 4.79
CA ARG A 104 -29.17 -9.94 5.83
C ARG A 104 -27.79 -9.52 5.30
N ILE A 105 -27.20 -8.49 5.91
CA ILE A 105 -25.81 -8.15 5.67
C ILE A 105 -24.93 -9.07 6.54
N ASP A 106 -24.57 -10.23 6.02
CA ASP A 106 -23.46 -11.01 6.58
C ASP A 106 -22.14 -10.36 6.13
N ILE A 107 -21.48 -9.65 7.04
CA ILE A 107 -20.16 -9.05 6.81
C ILE A 107 -19.11 -10.16 6.87
N LEU A 108 -18.76 -10.73 5.72
CA LEU A 108 -17.64 -11.67 5.59
C LEU A 108 -16.33 -10.89 5.34
N VAL A 109 -15.67 -10.43 6.41
CA VAL A 109 -14.37 -9.73 6.37
C VAL A 109 -13.22 -10.57 6.97
N ASP A 110 -13.44 -11.80 7.42
CA ASP A 110 -12.43 -12.48 8.26
C ASP A 110 -11.28 -13.19 7.50
N GLN A 111 -11.42 -13.48 6.20
CA GLN A 111 -10.44 -14.35 5.50
C GLN A 111 -9.41 -13.62 4.63
N SER A 112 -9.72 -12.41 4.14
CA SER A 112 -8.79 -11.64 3.29
C SER A 112 -7.87 -10.70 4.09
N GLU A 113 -8.31 -10.24 5.26
CA GLU A 113 -7.50 -9.38 6.13
C GLU A 113 -6.26 -10.12 6.66
N ARG A 114 -6.40 -11.41 7.00
CA ARG A 114 -5.28 -12.26 7.42
C ARG A 114 -4.21 -12.37 6.34
N LEU A 115 -4.59 -12.62 5.08
CA LEU A 115 -3.64 -12.74 3.96
C LEU A 115 -2.92 -11.42 3.64
N ASN A 116 -3.62 -10.29 3.71
CA ASN A 116 -3.02 -8.97 3.47
C ASN A 116 -2.07 -8.56 4.61
N GLN A 117 -2.50 -8.74 5.87
CA GLN A 117 -1.66 -8.46 7.04
C GLN A 117 -0.41 -9.36 7.06
N GLU A 118 -0.55 -10.65 6.73
CA GLU A 118 0.58 -11.59 6.64
C GLU A 118 1.58 -11.14 5.57
N SER A 119 1.15 -10.73 4.37
CA SER A 119 2.07 -10.28 3.30
C SER A 119 2.85 -9.00 3.67
N VAL A 120 2.22 -8.07 4.38
CA VAL A 120 2.86 -6.84 4.87
C VAL A 120 3.80 -7.13 6.03
N GLN A 121 3.44 -8.04 6.94
CA GLN A 121 4.33 -8.51 8.00
C GLN A 121 5.53 -9.30 7.43
N PHE A 122 5.33 -10.15 6.42
CA PHE A 122 6.40 -10.84 5.70
C PHE A 122 7.36 -9.87 5.02
N ARG A 123 6.88 -8.78 4.38
CA ARG A 123 7.76 -7.73 3.83
C ARG A 123 8.56 -7.00 4.92
N ARG A 124 7.94 -6.69 6.06
CA ARG A 124 8.64 -6.05 7.20
C ARG A 124 9.67 -6.99 7.82
N GLN A 125 9.35 -8.27 7.97
CA GLN A 125 10.26 -9.30 8.47
C GLN A 125 11.41 -9.58 7.49
N ALA A 126 11.14 -9.65 6.18
CA ALA A 126 12.18 -9.84 5.15
C ALA A 126 13.21 -8.71 5.15
N ARG A 127 12.80 -7.45 5.39
CA ARG A 127 13.74 -6.31 5.55
C ARG A 127 14.61 -6.44 6.81
N ARG A 128 14.04 -6.88 7.94
CA ARG A 128 14.80 -7.14 9.18
C ARG A 128 15.76 -8.33 9.02
N LEU A 129 15.30 -9.40 8.37
CA LEU A 129 16.10 -10.59 8.05
C LEU A 129 17.26 -10.26 7.11
N LYS A 130 17.05 -9.44 6.07
CA LYS A 130 18.14 -8.99 5.19
C LYS A 130 19.27 -8.30 5.96
N ASN A 131 18.93 -7.40 6.87
CA ASN A 131 19.94 -6.70 7.68
C ASN A 131 20.64 -7.68 8.65
N ALA A 132 19.91 -8.58 9.30
CA ALA A 132 20.49 -9.57 10.21
C ALA A 132 21.40 -10.60 9.50
N VAL A 133 20.99 -11.07 8.31
CA VAL A 133 21.78 -12.00 7.48
C VAL A 133 23.02 -11.30 6.93
N TRP A 134 22.92 -10.04 6.48
CA TRP A 134 24.07 -9.28 6.02
C TRP A 134 25.13 -9.13 7.11
N TRP A 135 24.73 -8.76 8.33
CA TRP A 135 25.63 -8.70 9.48
C TRP A 135 26.27 -10.06 9.82
N ARG A 136 25.50 -11.16 9.70
CA ARG A 136 26.03 -12.51 9.91
C ARG A 136 27.07 -12.88 8.85
N SER A 137 26.82 -12.57 7.58
CA SER A 137 27.77 -12.81 6.49
C SER A 137 29.05 -11.99 6.63
N VAL A 138 28.96 -10.72 7.04
CA VAL A 138 30.14 -9.87 7.31
C VAL A 138 30.98 -10.43 8.47
N ARG A 139 30.33 -10.85 9.56
CA ARG A 139 31.02 -11.43 10.73
C ARG A 139 31.74 -12.73 10.39
N VAL A 140 31.10 -13.61 9.61
CA VAL A 140 31.71 -14.87 9.16
C VAL A 140 32.87 -14.62 8.19
N GLY A 141 32.72 -13.67 7.26
CA GLY A 141 33.80 -13.27 6.35
C GLY A 141 35.04 -12.76 7.08
N LEU A 142 34.85 -11.93 8.12
CA LEU A 142 35.95 -11.39 8.93
C LEU A 142 36.72 -12.49 9.68
N MET A 143 36.01 -13.47 10.26
CA MET A 143 36.64 -14.61 10.95
C MET A 143 37.45 -15.48 9.97
N PHE A 144 36.93 -15.71 8.77
CA PHE A 144 37.65 -16.46 7.74
C PHE A 144 38.93 -15.74 7.27
N LEU A 145 38.85 -14.42 7.07
CA LEU A 145 40.00 -13.60 6.66
C LEU A 145 41.11 -13.61 7.72
N LEU A 146 40.76 -13.51 9.00
CA LEU A 146 41.72 -13.64 10.12
C LEU A 146 42.38 -15.02 10.16
N LEU A 147 41.63 -16.09 9.96
CA LEU A 147 42.16 -17.46 9.93
C LEU A 147 43.15 -17.67 8.77
N VAL A 148 42.84 -17.14 7.59
CA VAL A 148 43.74 -17.21 6.43
C VAL A 148 45.01 -16.38 6.68
N ALA A 149 44.87 -15.19 7.28
CA ALA A 149 46.02 -14.35 7.60
C ALA A 149 46.97 -15.01 8.60
N THR A 150 46.46 -15.66 9.66
CA THR A 150 47.29 -16.36 10.64
C THR A 150 47.97 -17.59 10.05
N LEU A 151 47.28 -18.36 9.20
CA LEU A 151 47.90 -19.47 8.49
C LEU A 151 48.98 -18.98 7.51
N GLY A 152 48.73 -17.87 6.80
CA GLY A 152 49.69 -17.27 5.89
C GLY A 152 50.97 -16.80 6.58
N THR A 153 50.87 -16.19 7.77
CA THR A 153 52.06 -15.78 8.55
C THR A 153 52.83 -16.97 9.08
N ILE A 154 52.16 -18.04 9.52
CA ILE A 154 52.82 -19.28 9.97
C ILE A 154 53.57 -19.94 8.81
N ILE A 155 52.93 -20.08 7.64
CA ILE A 155 53.57 -20.65 6.44
C ILE A 155 54.76 -19.78 6.01
N GLY A 156 54.59 -18.45 6.01
CA GLY A 156 55.67 -17.51 5.71
C GLY A 156 56.85 -17.62 6.68
N MET A 157 56.60 -17.81 7.98
CA MET A 157 57.66 -18.06 8.96
C MET A 157 58.39 -19.38 8.72
N ILE A 158 57.68 -20.43 8.31
CA ILE A 158 58.29 -21.74 8.00
C ILE A 158 59.14 -21.63 6.73
N SER A 159 58.70 -20.89 5.71
CA SER A 159 59.43 -20.74 4.44
C SER A 159 60.59 -19.74 4.48
N CYS A 160 60.51 -18.65 5.27
CA CYS A 160 61.59 -17.65 5.40
C CYS A 160 62.43 -17.82 6.70
N GLY A 161 62.27 -18.92 7.44
CA GLY A 161 63.19 -19.31 8.54
C GLY A 161 63.01 -18.57 9.88
N GLY A 162 61.82 -18.03 10.16
CA GLY A 162 61.48 -17.41 11.45
C GLY A 162 61.18 -15.90 11.39
N VAL A 163 60.80 -15.34 12.55
CA VAL A 163 60.15 -14.01 12.71
C VAL A 163 61.01 -12.81 12.28
N THR A 164 62.30 -13.01 12.09
CA THR A 164 63.27 -11.96 11.79
C THR A 164 63.67 -11.98 10.32
N PHE A 165 62.72 -11.92 9.37
CA PHE A 165 62.90 -11.83 7.90
C PHE A 165 64.31 -11.42 7.40
N PRO A 166 65.31 -12.33 7.31
CA PRO A 166 66.67 -11.91 6.98
C PRO A 166 67.05 -12.26 5.53
N SER A 167 66.33 -13.16 4.87
CA SER A 167 66.64 -13.62 3.50
C SER A 167 65.59 -13.27 2.45
N CYS A 168 64.47 -12.65 2.83
CA CYS A 168 63.41 -12.26 1.90
C CYS A 168 63.45 -10.75 1.54
N ARG A 169 64.57 -10.06 1.85
CA ARG A 169 64.87 -8.65 1.49
C ARG A 169 66.07 -8.56 0.52
N ASN A 170 66.13 -9.42 -0.51
CA ASN A 170 66.94 -9.12 -1.71
C ASN A 170 66.58 -10.03 -2.92
N SER A 171 65.62 -9.58 -3.71
CA SER A 171 65.65 -9.57 -5.18
C SER A 171 64.64 -8.54 -5.66
#